data_AF-A0A534S4A6-F1
#
_entry.id   AF-A0A534S4A6-F1
#
_cell.length_a   1.000
_cell.length_b   1.000
_cell.length_c   1.000
_cell.angle_alpha   90.00
_cell.angle_beta   90.00
_cell.angle_gamma   90.00
#
_symmetry.space_group_name_H-M   'P 1'
#
loop_
_entity.id
_entity.type
_entity.pdbx_description
1 polymer ?
#
loop_
_entity_poly.entity_id
_entity_poly.type
_entity_poly.pdbx_seq_one_letter_code
_entity_poly.pdbx_strand_id
1 'polypeptide(L)'
;MTGDWSVHFDAGGFGSADTQVAITQRGHDVVFHNASGAPGYVGAIDPATGEFHFRQVGQGIRCTFEPLDGTVAPGGNTFSGTGYSSVSTATQCFAIFFTATGTRGHCSDGAIEGGEECDDGNQAAGDGCNASCRVEPCHTCSGEPSVCTPTPGTPCDDHNPCTVNDICNGTSCGGIPVADGTACDDEANCTNGTCAAGACSPAGAFVCPPCMGCEVGSGCIAAPRTCGQSTDRSKSVLSLSNLSDDGHDKLAWVWPRGETTTLAQLGNPLATDSYALCLYDLSGTRPALLFRAMAPAGGTCAGRSCWKAHGSGGFSYVDPDRTPDGIARIGLHAGPAGKARVSVTAIGSHLSGRPFGLPSPALPLPLLLQLGAEHAACFETTYVGTGVLRNDPTSGRFRARGN
;
A
#
# COMPACT_ATOMS: atom_id res chain seq x y z
N MET A 1 6.73 15.73 -19.70
CA MET A 1 6.14 14.54 -20.33
C MET A 1 4.98 13.92 -19.56
N THR A 2 4.64 14.33 -18.32
CA THR A 2 3.46 13.77 -17.63
C THR A 2 2.18 13.97 -18.46
N GLY A 3 1.44 12.90 -18.74
CA GLY A 3 0.19 12.92 -19.49
C GLY A 3 -0.08 11.62 -20.26
N ASP A 4 -1.18 11.59 -21.01
CA ASP A 4 -1.50 10.51 -21.94
C ASP A 4 -0.87 10.80 -23.31
N TRP A 5 -0.24 9.79 -23.89
CA TRP A 5 0.51 9.88 -25.14
C TRP A 5 -0.01 8.89 -26.15
N SER A 6 -0.16 9.35 -27.40
CA SER A 6 -0.34 8.46 -28.54
C SER A 6 1.04 8.00 -29.02
N VAL A 7 1.34 6.71 -28.84
CA VAL A 7 2.64 6.13 -29.18
C VAL A 7 2.48 5.12 -30.31
N HIS A 8 3.17 5.38 -31.41
CA HIS A 8 3.31 4.47 -32.53
C HIS A 8 4.55 3.60 -32.32
N PHE A 9 4.39 2.28 -32.31
CA PHE A 9 5.48 1.30 -32.29
C PHE A 9 5.59 0.62 -33.65
N ASP A 10 6.78 0.57 -34.23
CA ASP A 10 7.05 -0.13 -35.49
C ASP A 10 8.19 -1.13 -35.30
N ALA A 11 7.87 -2.43 -35.43
CA ALA A 11 8.80 -3.54 -35.33
C ALA A 11 9.20 -4.11 -36.71
N GLY A 12 9.03 -3.32 -37.78
CA GLY A 12 9.35 -3.67 -39.15
C GLY A 12 8.56 -4.89 -39.62
N GLY A 13 9.28 -5.99 -39.89
CA GLY A 13 8.68 -7.24 -40.42
C GLY A 13 7.66 -7.92 -39.48
N PHE A 14 7.55 -7.46 -38.23
CA PHE A 14 6.57 -7.93 -37.25
C PHE A 14 5.31 -7.04 -37.15
N GLY A 15 5.26 -5.96 -37.93
CA GLY A 15 4.14 -5.02 -37.97
C GLY A 15 4.34 -3.81 -37.06
N SER A 16 3.35 -2.91 -37.11
CA SER A 16 3.27 -1.70 -36.30
C SER A 16 1.95 -1.62 -35.53
N ALA A 17 1.94 -0.86 -34.44
CA ALA A 17 0.78 -0.66 -33.58
C ALA A 17 0.77 0.74 -32.96
N ASP A 18 -0.41 1.35 -32.93
CA ASP A 18 -0.69 2.58 -32.19
C ASP A 18 -1.32 2.24 -30.84
N THR A 19 -0.80 2.82 -29.76
CA THR A 19 -1.32 2.61 -28.41
C THR A 19 -1.28 3.89 -27.60
N GLN A 20 -2.24 4.01 -26.68
CA GLN A 20 -2.19 5.04 -25.63
C GLN A 20 -1.25 4.58 -24.51
N VAL A 21 -0.39 5.49 -24.06
CA VAL A 21 0.56 5.27 -22.98
C VAL A 21 0.46 6.42 -22.01
N ALA A 22 0.10 6.12 -20.76
CA ALA A 22 0.23 7.08 -19.68
C ALA A 22 1.72 7.21 -19.31
N ILE A 23 2.21 8.45 -19.24
CA ILE A 23 3.57 8.77 -18.82
C ILE A 23 3.51 9.61 -17.55
N THR A 24 4.28 9.24 -16.53
CA THR A 24 4.46 10.04 -15.31
C THR A 24 5.89 10.57 -15.27
N GLN A 25 6.07 11.88 -15.10
CA GLN A 25 7.38 12.50 -14.87
C GLN A 25 7.43 13.22 -13.53
N ARG A 26 8.50 13.01 -12.77
CA ARG A 26 8.82 13.74 -11.52
C ARG A 26 10.27 14.23 -11.58
N GLY A 27 10.45 15.53 -11.77
CA GLY A 27 11.78 16.08 -12.04
C GLY A 27 12.35 15.49 -13.34
N HIS A 28 13.50 14.85 -13.27
CA HIS A 28 14.13 14.19 -14.42
C HIS A 28 13.67 12.75 -14.61
N ASP A 29 13.04 12.13 -13.61
CA ASP A 29 12.61 10.73 -13.66
C ASP A 29 11.30 10.56 -14.42
N VAL A 30 11.23 9.55 -15.27
CA VAL A 30 10.11 9.25 -16.16
C VAL A 30 9.72 7.78 -16.06
N VAL A 31 8.41 7.54 -16.04
CA VAL A 31 7.79 6.22 -16.02
C VAL A 31 6.78 6.12 -17.16
N PHE A 32 6.93 5.12 -18.01
CA PHE A 32 5.94 4.72 -19.01
C PHE A 32 5.13 3.59 -18.40
N HIS A 33 3.82 3.77 -18.33
CA HIS A 33 2.92 2.77 -17.77
C HIS A 33 2.47 1.81 -18.87
N ASN A 34 2.35 0.52 -18.54
CA ASN A 34 1.77 -0.47 -19.43
C ASN A 34 0.23 -0.38 -19.42
N ALA A 35 -0.43 -1.20 -20.24
CA ALA A 35 -1.90 -1.23 -20.32
C ALA A 35 -2.62 -1.58 -19.00
N SER A 36 -1.93 -2.18 -18.01
CA SER A 36 -2.50 -2.43 -16.68
C SER A 36 -2.17 -1.33 -15.66
N GLY A 37 -1.60 -0.20 -16.10
CA GLY A 37 -1.18 0.93 -15.26
C GLY A 37 0.12 0.69 -14.48
N ALA A 38 0.73 -0.49 -14.58
CA ALA A 38 1.98 -0.79 -13.92
C ALA A 38 3.18 -0.19 -14.68
N PRO A 39 4.31 0.11 -14.03
CA PRO A 39 5.51 0.57 -14.72
C PRO A 39 5.96 -0.46 -15.77
N GLY A 40 6.10 0.00 -17.02
CA GLY A 40 6.61 -0.78 -18.15
C GLY A 40 8.03 -0.37 -18.56
N TYR A 41 8.31 0.94 -18.60
CA TYR A 41 9.67 1.47 -18.76
C TYR A 41 9.95 2.57 -17.75
N VAL A 42 11.20 2.67 -17.28
CA VAL A 42 11.63 3.71 -16.33
C VAL A 42 13.02 4.22 -16.68
N GLY A 43 13.26 5.51 -16.44
CA GLY A 43 14.59 6.11 -16.48
C GLY A 43 14.51 7.62 -16.34
N ALA A 44 15.46 8.35 -16.92
CA ALA A 44 15.52 9.80 -16.80
C ALA A 44 15.77 10.48 -18.15
N ILE A 45 15.32 11.74 -18.26
CA ILE A 45 15.59 12.63 -19.40
C ILE A 45 16.68 13.63 -19.02
N ASP A 46 17.69 13.76 -19.87
CA ASP A 46 18.66 14.85 -19.79
C ASP A 46 17.96 16.18 -20.15
N PRO A 47 17.87 17.15 -19.23
CA PRO A 47 17.16 18.40 -19.47
C PRO A 47 17.85 19.33 -20.48
N ALA A 48 19.15 19.12 -20.76
CA ALA A 48 19.91 19.94 -21.70
C ALA A 48 19.80 19.44 -23.14
N THR A 49 19.73 18.12 -23.33
CA THR A 49 19.74 17.50 -24.67
C THR A 49 18.39 16.89 -25.06
N GLY A 50 17.52 16.61 -24.09
CA GLY A 50 16.28 15.86 -24.28
C GLY A 50 16.49 14.36 -24.47
N GLU A 51 17.73 13.86 -24.37
CA GLU A 51 18.05 12.44 -24.49
C GLU A 51 17.53 11.63 -23.29
N PHE A 52 17.11 10.40 -23.53
CA PHE A 52 16.70 9.47 -22.49
C PHE A 52 17.19 8.05 -22.75
N HIS A 53 17.35 7.32 -21.66
CA HIS A 53 17.69 5.90 -21.62
C HIS A 53 16.75 5.17 -20.66
N PHE A 54 15.80 4.39 -21.19
CA PHE A 54 14.74 3.77 -20.38
C PHE A 54 14.85 2.26 -20.31
N ARG A 55 14.99 1.73 -19.09
CA ARG A 55 14.98 0.28 -18.86
C ARG A 55 13.57 -0.27 -18.77
N GLN A 56 13.34 -1.45 -19.34
CA GLN A 56 12.08 -2.18 -19.19
C GLN A 56 11.93 -2.74 -17.77
N VAL A 57 10.72 -2.68 -17.20
CA VAL A 57 10.36 -3.19 -15.87
C VAL A 57 9.00 -3.90 -15.93
N GLY A 58 8.76 -4.91 -15.09
CA GLY A 58 7.49 -5.66 -15.06
C GLY A 58 7.60 -7.11 -14.58
N GLN A 59 6.47 -7.71 -14.17
CA GLN A 59 6.38 -9.09 -13.64
C GLN A 59 6.42 -10.12 -14.78
N GLY A 60 7.32 -11.11 -14.70
CA GLY A 60 7.40 -12.24 -15.64
C GLY A 60 8.48 -12.14 -16.73
N ILE A 61 9.30 -11.09 -16.73
CA ILE A 61 10.40 -10.91 -17.69
C ILE A 61 11.54 -11.87 -17.34
N ARG A 62 11.72 -12.95 -18.13
CA ARG A 62 12.85 -13.90 -18.00
C ARG A 62 14.11 -13.46 -18.77
N CYS A 63 13.98 -12.46 -19.65
CA CYS A 63 15.01 -12.00 -20.56
C CYS A 63 15.07 -10.47 -20.51
N THR A 64 16.20 -9.90 -20.10
CA THR A 64 16.41 -8.43 -20.09
C THR A 64 17.26 -8.05 -21.30
N PHE A 65 16.70 -7.25 -22.21
CA PHE A 65 17.47 -6.55 -23.24
C PHE A 65 17.59 -5.07 -22.84
N GLU A 66 18.72 -4.47 -23.17
CA GLU A 66 19.08 -3.07 -22.91
C GLU A 66 18.22 -2.07 -23.75
N PRO A 67 18.21 -0.78 -23.37
CA PRO A 67 16.99 0.02 -23.15
C PRO A 67 16.25 0.55 -24.40
N LEU A 68 15.09 1.19 -24.14
CA LEU A 68 14.45 2.12 -25.07
C LEU A 68 15.21 3.45 -24.98
N ASP A 69 15.92 3.80 -26.05
CA ASP A 69 16.76 5.00 -26.15
C ASP A 69 16.16 5.98 -27.14
N GLY A 70 16.23 7.27 -26.85
CA GLY A 70 15.65 8.27 -27.73
C GLY A 70 15.80 9.70 -27.27
N THR A 71 15.07 10.60 -27.92
CA THR A 71 15.05 12.02 -27.61
C THR A 71 13.63 12.54 -27.53
N VAL A 72 13.45 13.52 -26.64
CA VAL A 72 12.26 14.36 -26.56
C VAL A 72 12.53 15.63 -27.37
N ALA A 73 11.60 16.02 -28.23
CA ALA A 73 11.73 17.27 -28.97
C ALA A 73 11.74 18.47 -28.02
N PRO A 74 12.36 19.62 -28.40
CA PRO A 74 12.43 20.82 -27.56
C PRO A 74 11.08 21.34 -27.06
N GLY A 75 9.98 21.05 -27.78
CA GLY A 75 8.62 21.39 -27.37
C GLY A 75 8.00 20.46 -26.31
N GLY A 76 8.68 19.37 -25.91
CA GLY A 76 8.23 18.46 -24.86
C GLY A 76 7.02 17.58 -25.20
N ASN A 77 6.50 17.70 -26.42
CA ASN A 77 5.22 17.11 -26.86
C ASN A 77 5.40 15.99 -27.91
N THR A 78 6.62 15.77 -28.39
CA THR A 78 6.95 14.61 -29.21
C THR A 78 8.21 13.94 -28.68
N PHE A 79 8.29 12.63 -28.84
CA PHE A 79 9.52 11.89 -28.64
C PHE A 79 9.69 10.86 -29.75
N SER A 80 10.94 10.50 -30.03
CA SER A 80 11.27 9.37 -30.87
C SER A 80 12.37 8.54 -30.22
N GLY A 81 12.32 7.23 -30.39
CA GLY A 81 13.29 6.32 -29.83
C GLY A 81 13.29 4.95 -30.50
N THR A 82 14.24 4.13 -30.09
CA THR A 82 14.43 2.75 -30.55
C THR A 82 14.68 1.86 -29.36
N GLY A 83 14.16 0.64 -29.40
CA GLY A 83 14.37 -0.33 -28.33
C GLY A 83 14.20 -1.77 -28.78
N TYR A 84 14.32 -2.69 -27.81
CA TYR A 84 14.10 -4.11 -28.03
C TYR A 84 12.95 -4.61 -27.15
N SER A 85 12.01 -5.34 -27.76
CA SER A 85 11.00 -6.09 -27.02
C SER A 85 11.46 -7.53 -26.82
N SER A 86 11.19 -8.11 -25.65
CA SER A 86 11.54 -9.49 -25.34
C SER A 86 10.38 -10.44 -25.66
N VAL A 87 10.63 -11.41 -26.54
CA VAL A 87 9.76 -12.57 -26.73
C VAL A 87 10.48 -13.78 -26.17
N SER A 88 9.88 -14.43 -25.16
CA SER A 88 10.47 -15.62 -24.54
C SER A 88 9.62 -16.86 -24.83
N THR A 89 10.29 -17.95 -25.20
CA THR A 89 9.72 -19.30 -25.13
C THR A 89 10.17 -19.96 -23.83
N ALA A 90 9.77 -21.21 -23.60
CA ALA A 90 10.24 -21.98 -22.44
C ALA A 90 11.78 -22.14 -22.37
N THR A 91 12.51 -21.95 -23.48
CA THR A 91 13.95 -22.24 -23.58
C THR A 91 14.79 -21.18 -24.30
N GLN A 92 14.20 -20.16 -24.93
CA GLN A 92 14.92 -19.17 -25.74
C GLN A 92 14.39 -17.75 -25.56
N CYS A 93 15.30 -16.77 -25.65
CA CYS A 93 15.01 -15.34 -25.67
C CYS A 93 15.25 -14.79 -27.08
N PHE A 94 14.26 -14.12 -27.65
CA PHE A 94 14.39 -13.38 -28.90
C PHE A 94 14.19 -11.89 -28.63
N ALA A 95 15.04 -11.06 -29.24
CA ALA A 95 14.90 -9.60 -29.24
C ALA A 95 14.26 -9.16 -30.55
N ILE A 96 13.18 -8.39 -30.47
CA ILE A 96 12.57 -7.73 -31.62
C ILE A 96 12.91 -6.25 -31.52
N PHE A 97 13.61 -5.74 -32.52
CA PHE A 97 13.90 -4.31 -32.63
C PHE A 97 12.62 -3.55 -33.00
N PHE A 98 12.39 -2.42 -32.34
CA PHE A 98 11.29 -1.52 -32.68
C PHE A 98 11.73 -0.06 -32.62
N THR A 99 11.07 0.79 -33.41
CA THR A 99 11.04 2.24 -33.22
C THR A 99 9.77 2.64 -32.48
N ALA A 100 9.84 3.69 -31.67
CA ALA A 100 8.71 4.27 -30.98
C ALA A 100 8.68 5.78 -31.23
N THR A 101 7.54 6.29 -31.68
CA THR A 101 7.31 7.74 -31.78
C THR A 101 6.06 8.09 -31.00
N GLY A 102 6.20 8.97 -30.01
CA GLY A 102 5.08 9.44 -29.22
C GLY A 102 4.75 10.89 -29.53
N THR A 103 3.46 11.20 -29.59
CA THR A 103 2.94 12.56 -29.66
C THR A 103 1.94 12.77 -28.54
N ARG A 104 2.01 13.94 -27.92
CA ARG A 104 1.03 14.46 -26.97
C ARG A 104 0.37 15.66 -27.62
N GLY A 105 -0.95 15.62 -27.78
CA GLY A 105 -1.72 16.77 -28.27
C GLY A 105 -1.41 18.01 -27.43
N HIS A 106 -1.28 19.17 -28.09
CA HIS A 106 -1.09 20.43 -27.40
C HIS A 106 -2.46 20.99 -27.03
N CYS A 107 -2.91 20.64 -25.84
CA CYS A 107 -4.15 21.19 -25.33
C CYS A 107 -4.16 22.73 -25.38
N SER A 108 -5.26 23.28 -25.90
CA SER A 108 -5.55 24.71 -26.08
C SER A 108 -5.05 25.34 -27.39
N ASP A 109 -4.79 24.55 -28.42
CA ASP A 109 -4.44 25.08 -29.75
C ASP A 109 -5.62 25.05 -30.76
N GLY A 110 -6.75 24.48 -30.35
CA GLY A 110 -7.98 24.39 -31.10
C GLY A 110 -8.05 23.21 -32.08
N ALA A 111 -7.07 22.31 -32.06
CA ALA A 111 -7.10 21.05 -32.79
C ALA A 111 -7.30 19.90 -31.80
N ILE A 112 -8.14 18.90 -32.13
CA ILE A 112 -8.27 17.71 -31.28
C ILE A 112 -7.21 16.72 -31.73
N GLU A 113 -6.13 16.63 -30.97
CA GLU A 113 -4.98 15.80 -31.29
C GLU A 113 -4.74 14.71 -30.24
N GLY A 114 -3.80 13.79 -30.51
CA GLY A 114 -3.68 12.50 -29.82
C GLY A 114 -3.94 12.52 -28.30
N GLY A 115 -5.02 11.84 -27.88
CA GLY A 115 -5.41 11.64 -26.48
C GLY A 115 -6.34 12.72 -25.90
N GLU A 116 -6.75 13.71 -26.69
CA GLU A 116 -7.68 14.77 -26.30
C GLU A 116 -9.14 14.36 -26.56
N GLU A 117 -10.05 14.74 -25.67
CA GLU A 117 -11.50 14.55 -25.83
C GLU A 117 -12.20 15.80 -26.38
N CYS A 118 -11.55 16.95 -26.23
CA CYS A 118 -11.96 18.27 -26.69
C CYS A 118 -10.72 19.18 -26.78
N ASP A 119 -10.78 20.24 -27.57
CA ASP A 119 -9.85 21.37 -27.51
C ASP A 119 -10.60 22.63 -27.97
N ASP A 120 -10.97 23.49 -27.03
CA ASP A 120 -11.73 24.72 -27.30
C ASP A 120 -10.84 25.95 -27.54
N GLY A 121 -9.54 25.73 -27.74
CA GLY A 121 -8.55 26.75 -28.02
C GLY A 121 -8.15 27.58 -26.79
N ASN A 122 -8.48 27.14 -25.57
CA ASN A 122 -8.12 27.86 -24.36
C ASN A 122 -7.90 26.95 -23.11
N GLN A 123 -7.47 27.54 -21.99
CA GLN A 123 -7.16 26.83 -20.72
C GLN A 123 -8.11 27.20 -19.57
N ALA A 124 -9.19 27.93 -19.85
CA ALA A 124 -10.20 28.22 -18.85
C ALA A 124 -10.87 26.91 -18.42
N ALA A 125 -11.33 26.90 -17.17
CA ALA A 125 -12.15 25.83 -16.65
C ALA A 125 -13.59 26.35 -16.51
N GLY A 126 -14.56 25.45 -16.63
CA GLY A 126 -15.98 25.74 -16.52
C GLY A 126 -16.69 26.12 -17.81
N ASP A 127 -16.01 26.11 -18.96
CA ASP A 127 -16.56 26.30 -20.31
C ASP A 127 -16.76 24.99 -21.07
N GLY A 128 -16.38 23.85 -20.47
CA GLY A 128 -16.68 22.51 -20.95
C GLY A 128 -15.49 21.72 -21.49
N CYS A 129 -14.32 22.35 -21.67
CA CYS A 129 -13.07 21.65 -21.99
C CYS A 129 -11.97 22.09 -21.02
N ASN A 130 -11.47 21.19 -20.18
CA ASN A 130 -10.48 21.59 -19.18
C ASN A 130 -9.07 21.76 -19.77
N ALA A 131 -8.15 22.32 -18.99
CA ALA A 131 -6.75 22.54 -19.39
C ALA A 131 -5.92 21.26 -19.66
N SER A 132 -6.52 20.07 -19.50
CA SER A 132 -5.95 18.77 -19.91
C SER A 132 -6.69 18.15 -21.10
N CYS A 133 -7.57 18.92 -21.76
CA CYS A 133 -8.34 18.54 -22.92
C CYS A 133 -9.19 17.30 -22.68
N ARG A 134 -9.87 17.32 -21.53
CA ARG A 134 -10.96 16.41 -21.17
C ARG A 134 -12.25 17.21 -21.11
N VAL A 135 -13.35 16.59 -21.56
CA VAL A 135 -14.67 17.21 -21.46
C VAL A 135 -15.02 17.34 -19.98
N GLU A 136 -15.40 18.54 -19.54
CA GLU A 136 -15.79 18.77 -18.15
C GLU A 136 -17.15 18.12 -17.84
N PRO A 137 -17.42 17.74 -16.58
CA PRO A 137 -18.74 17.28 -16.18
C PRO A 137 -19.84 18.25 -16.64
N CYS A 138 -20.99 17.71 -17.01
CA CYS A 138 -22.14 18.48 -17.48
C CYS A 138 -21.95 19.24 -18.78
N HIS A 139 -21.00 18.83 -19.61
CA HIS A 139 -20.81 19.36 -20.95
C HIS A 139 -20.77 18.26 -22.01
N THR A 140 -21.13 18.66 -23.23
CA THR A 140 -20.82 17.92 -24.45
C THR A 140 -20.10 18.83 -25.41
N CYS A 141 -18.95 18.38 -25.92
CA CYS A 141 -18.12 19.11 -26.87
C CYS A 141 -18.23 18.50 -28.25
N SER A 142 -18.22 19.34 -29.28
CA SER A 142 -18.22 18.90 -30.68
C SER A 142 -17.50 19.91 -31.58
N GLY A 143 -16.91 19.43 -32.68
CA GLY A 143 -16.17 20.26 -33.62
C GLY A 143 -14.70 20.42 -33.28
N GLU A 144 -13.98 21.09 -34.18
CA GLU A 144 -12.55 21.38 -34.10
C GLU A 144 -12.34 22.81 -34.67
N PRO A 145 -12.10 23.83 -33.82
CA PRO A 145 -12.06 23.79 -32.35
C PRO A 145 -13.36 23.32 -31.71
N SER A 146 -13.25 22.67 -30.55
CA SER A 146 -14.38 22.19 -29.78
C SER A 146 -15.28 23.33 -29.32
N VAL A 147 -16.58 23.17 -29.58
CA VAL A 147 -17.62 23.99 -28.99
C VAL A 147 -18.34 23.14 -27.95
N CYS A 148 -18.20 23.52 -26.69
CA CYS A 148 -18.79 22.82 -25.57
C CYS A 148 -20.10 23.48 -25.14
N THR A 149 -21.12 22.66 -24.89
CA THR A 149 -22.45 23.12 -24.48
C THR A 149 -22.89 22.38 -23.22
N PRO A 150 -23.50 23.07 -22.23
CA PRO A 150 -23.98 22.42 -21.02
C PRO A 150 -25.08 21.39 -21.33
N THR A 151 -25.15 20.32 -20.56
CA THR A 151 -26.18 19.28 -20.66
C THR A 151 -27.07 19.20 -19.42
N PRO A 152 -27.97 20.18 -19.18
CA PRO A 152 -28.88 20.12 -18.04
C PRO A 152 -29.74 18.85 -18.05
N GLY A 153 -29.91 18.25 -16.87
CA GLY A 153 -30.78 17.09 -16.68
C GLY A 153 -30.16 15.73 -17.02
N THR A 154 -28.91 15.69 -17.48
CA THR A 154 -28.20 14.41 -17.66
C THR A 154 -27.60 13.92 -16.34
N PRO A 155 -27.51 12.60 -16.12
CA PRO A 155 -26.73 12.04 -15.01
C PRO A 155 -25.28 12.49 -15.07
N CYS A 156 -24.70 12.78 -13.92
CA CYS A 156 -23.28 13.06 -13.73
C CYS A 156 -22.81 12.44 -12.41
N ASP A 157 -21.56 12.69 -12.01
CA ASP A 157 -21.02 12.32 -10.71
C ASP A 157 -20.15 13.48 -10.21
N ASP A 158 -20.51 14.05 -9.05
CA ASP A 158 -19.77 15.15 -8.42
C ASP A 158 -18.68 14.65 -7.44
N HIS A 159 -18.49 13.32 -7.37
CA HIS A 159 -17.59 12.62 -6.46
C HIS A 159 -17.83 12.94 -4.98
N ASN A 160 -19.03 13.43 -4.64
CA ASN A 160 -19.41 13.67 -3.26
C ASN A 160 -20.23 12.48 -2.72
N PRO A 161 -19.66 11.62 -1.86
CA PRO A 161 -20.39 10.47 -1.31
C PRO A 161 -21.57 10.86 -0.41
N CYS A 162 -21.72 12.15 -0.07
CA CYS A 162 -22.87 12.67 0.66
C CYS A 162 -24.03 13.12 -0.22
N THR A 163 -23.94 12.91 -1.54
CA THR A 163 -25.03 13.12 -2.50
C THR A 163 -25.28 11.84 -3.30
N VAL A 164 -26.51 11.70 -3.80
CA VAL A 164 -26.91 10.61 -4.71
C VAL A 164 -27.77 11.17 -5.82
N ASN A 165 -27.82 10.42 -6.94
CA ASN A 165 -28.53 10.81 -8.15
C ASN A 165 -28.07 12.18 -8.66
N ASP A 166 -26.76 12.32 -8.88
CA ASP A 166 -26.19 13.58 -9.32
C ASP A 166 -26.64 13.90 -10.73
N ILE A 167 -27.16 15.12 -10.89
CA ILE A 167 -27.76 15.59 -12.14
C ILE A 167 -27.16 16.95 -12.47
N CYS A 168 -26.88 17.14 -13.74
CA CYS A 168 -26.39 18.42 -14.24
C CYS A 168 -27.43 19.54 -14.12
N ASN A 169 -27.07 20.60 -13.41
CA ASN A 169 -27.83 21.84 -13.32
C ASN A 169 -27.00 22.98 -13.94
N GLY A 170 -27.21 23.22 -15.24
CA GLY A 170 -26.34 24.10 -16.01
C GLY A 170 -24.95 23.46 -16.18
N THR A 171 -23.92 24.15 -15.72
CA THR A 171 -22.51 23.70 -15.78
C THR A 171 -22.04 22.98 -14.51
N SER A 172 -22.92 22.81 -13.52
CA SER A 172 -22.57 22.20 -12.23
C SER A 172 -23.20 20.83 -12.09
N CYS A 173 -22.41 19.85 -11.64
CA CYS A 173 -22.92 18.56 -11.19
C CYS A 173 -23.28 18.64 -9.71
N GLY A 174 -24.44 18.13 -9.32
CA GLY A 174 -24.81 17.99 -7.92
C GLY A 174 -26.00 17.06 -7.72
N GLY A 175 -26.06 16.42 -6.57
CA GLY A 175 -27.13 15.47 -6.25
C GLY A 175 -28.01 15.83 -5.06
N ILE A 176 -28.81 14.85 -4.68
CA ILE A 176 -29.70 14.90 -3.52
C ILE A 176 -28.89 14.49 -2.29
N PRO A 177 -28.86 15.30 -1.21
CA PRO A 177 -28.17 14.92 0.02
C PRO A 177 -28.66 13.57 0.56
N VAL A 178 -27.71 12.71 0.93
CA VAL A 178 -28.01 11.50 1.72
C VAL A 178 -28.35 11.89 3.17
N ALA A 179 -28.87 10.93 3.94
CA ALA A 179 -29.24 11.18 5.33
C ALA A 179 -28.04 11.62 6.18
N ASP A 180 -28.26 12.59 7.07
CA ASP A 180 -27.24 13.00 8.03
C ASP A 180 -26.79 11.81 8.88
N GLY A 181 -25.48 11.70 9.13
CA GLY A 181 -24.87 10.57 9.84
C GLY A 181 -24.48 9.38 8.95
N THR A 182 -24.81 9.41 7.65
CA THR A 182 -24.27 8.42 6.68
C THR A 182 -22.75 8.53 6.66
N ALA A 183 -22.06 7.39 6.71
CA ALA A 183 -20.60 7.36 6.61
C ALA A 183 -20.16 7.86 5.23
N CYS A 184 -19.13 8.70 5.22
CA CYS A 184 -18.53 9.23 4.00
C CYS A 184 -17.02 9.28 4.13
N ASP A 185 -16.33 9.21 2.99
CA ASP A 185 -14.91 9.45 2.83
C ASP A 185 -14.69 10.66 1.91
N ASP A 186 -13.84 11.61 2.31
CA ASP A 186 -13.53 12.79 1.51
C ASP A 186 -12.42 12.53 0.48
N GLU A 187 -12.28 11.28 0.01
CA GLU A 187 -11.15 10.74 -0.77
C GLU A 187 -9.75 10.93 -0.13
N ALA A 188 -9.63 11.71 0.94
CA ALA A 188 -8.52 11.68 1.86
C ALA A 188 -8.72 10.46 2.78
N ASN A 189 -8.10 9.34 2.37
CA ASN A 189 -8.11 8.01 2.99
C ASN A 189 -7.78 7.90 4.51
N CYS A 190 -7.86 8.97 5.29
CA CYS A 190 -7.54 9.07 6.72
C CYS A 190 -8.48 9.97 7.53
N THR A 191 -9.65 10.36 7.00
CA THR A 191 -10.70 10.98 7.82
C THR A 191 -11.91 10.05 7.80
N ASN A 192 -12.50 9.80 8.97
CA ASN A 192 -13.79 9.13 9.03
C ASN A 192 -14.80 10.28 9.03
N GLY A 193 -15.59 10.44 7.98
CA GLY A 193 -16.58 11.50 7.89
C GLY A 193 -17.99 11.00 8.12
N THR A 194 -18.86 11.89 8.57
CA THR A 194 -20.30 11.69 8.49
C THR A 194 -20.92 12.81 7.67
N CYS A 195 -21.84 12.45 6.78
CA CYS A 195 -22.59 13.42 6.02
C CYS A 195 -23.39 14.32 6.95
N ALA A 196 -23.28 15.63 6.74
CA ALA A 196 -24.08 16.65 7.37
C ALA A 196 -24.47 17.68 6.32
N ALA A 197 -25.76 17.82 6.04
CA ALA A 197 -26.31 18.74 5.04
C ALA A 197 -25.68 18.55 3.63
N GLY A 198 -25.44 17.30 3.21
CA GLY A 198 -24.90 16.98 1.90
C GLY A 198 -23.38 17.17 1.75
N ALA A 199 -22.66 17.47 2.84
CA ALA A 199 -21.21 17.56 2.86
C ALA A 199 -20.60 16.58 3.87
N CYS A 200 -19.44 16.02 3.55
CA CYS A 200 -18.73 15.13 4.45
C CYS A 200 -18.05 15.93 5.57
N SER A 201 -18.50 15.75 6.82
CA SER A 201 -17.92 16.41 8.00
C SER A 201 -17.04 15.43 8.78
N PRO A 202 -15.82 15.80 9.24
CA PRO A 202 -14.92 14.88 9.93
C PRO A 202 -15.50 14.41 11.27
N ALA A 203 -15.83 13.12 11.33
CA ALA A 203 -16.24 12.38 12.52
C ALA A 203 -15.00 11.75 13.19
N GLY A 204 -14.16 12.58 13.80
CA GLY A 204 -13.03 12.13 14.60
C GLY A 204 -11.85 11.53 13.82
N ALA A 205 -10.77 11.22 14.53
CA ALA A 205 -9.57 10.63 13.94
C ALA A 205 -9.88 9.20 13.45
N PHE A 206 -9.63 8.93 12.17
CA PHE A 206 -9.70 7.59 11.61
C PHE A 206 -8.69 6.67 12.32
N VAL A 207 -9.19 5.65 13.01
CA VAL A 207 -8.35 4.69 13.75
C VAL A 207 -8.13 3.46 12.88
N CYS A 208 -6.90 3.28 12.40
CA CYS A 208 -6.55 2.06 11.69
C CYS A 208 -6.60 0.85 12.61
N PRO A 209 -6.91 -0.35 12.07
CA PRO A 209 -6.82 -1.56 12.85
C PRO A 209 -5.40 -1.73 13.44
N PRO A 210 -5.24 -2.43 14.57
CA PRO A 210 -3.94 -2.62 15.20
C PRO A 210 -2.87 -3.13 14.22
N CYS A 211 -1.63 -2.70 14.42
CA CYS A 211 -0.48 -2.90 13.52
C CYS A 211 -0.48 -2.04 12.24
N MET A 212 -1.49 -1.20 12.03
CA MET A 212 -1.57 -0.33 10.86
C MET A 212 -1.66 1.13 11.27
N GLY A 213 -1.25 2.01 10.36
CA GLY A 213 -1.32 3.45 10.50
C GLY A 213 -1.86 4.05 9.21
N CYS A 214 -2.41 5.25 9.31
CA CYS A 214 -3.04 5.87 8.17
C CYS A 214 -2.04 6.68 7.34
N GLU A 215 -1.98 6.40 6.03
CA GLU A 215 -1.25 7.18 5.04
C GLU A 215 -2.27 7.80 4.07
N VAL A 216 -2.28 9.12 3.96
CA VAL A 216 -3.18 9.84 3.04
C VAL A 216 -2.97 9.34 1.61
N GLY A 217 -4.07 9.01 0.91
CA GLY A 217 -4.05 8.43 -0.43
C GLY A 217 -3.76 6.92 -0.49
N SER A 218 -3.38 6.28 0.62
CA SER A 218 -3.10 4.84 0.70
C SER A 218 -3.92 4.10 1.77
N GLY A 219 -4.62 4.83 2.64
CA GLY A 219 -5.45 4.25 3.69
C GLY A 219 -4.64 3.64 4.82
N CYS A 220 -5.18 2.58 5.43
CA CYS A 220 -4.47 1.83 6.45
C CYS A 220 -3.38 0.96 5.83
N ILE A 221 -2.13 1.35 6.07
CA ILE A 221 -0.96 0.59 5.68
C ILE A 221 -0.23 0.06 6.91
N ALA A 222 0.64 -0.93 6.71
CA ALA A 222 1.49 -1.44 7.78
C ALA A 222 2.39 -0.33 8.33
N ALA A 223 2.24 -0.02 9.62
CA ALA A 223 2.96 1.07 10.26
C ALA A 223 3.62 0.57 11.56
N PRO A 224 4.82 -0.02 11.46
CA PRO A 224 5.60 -0.35 12.65
C PRO A 224 5.84 0.92 13.49
N ARG A 225 5.72 0.78 14.81
CA ARG A 225 5.96 1.90 15.75
C ARG A 225 7.42 1.89 16.19
N THR A 226 7.89 2.93 16.87
CA THR A 226 9.17 2.85 17.57
C THR A 226 8.96 2.22 18.94
N CYS A 227 9.46 1.01 19.16
CA CYS A 227 9.26 0.26 20.39
C CYS A 227 10.56 0.04 21.20
N GLY A 228 10.41 -0.31 22.47
CA GLY A 228 11.51 -0.59 23.39
C GLY A 228 12.34 -1.79 22.95
N GLN A 229 13.67 -1.67 23.10
CA GLN A 229 14.63 -2.65 22.59
C GLN A 229 15.10 -3.62 23.66
N SER A 230 15.57 -4.79 23.22
CA SER A 230 16.33 -5.68 24.09
C SER A 230 17.72 -5.10 24.31
N THR A 231 18.20 -5.06 25.55
CA THR A 231 19.59 -4.73 25.89
C THR A 231 20.58 -5.79 25.40
N ASP A 232 20.08 -6.99 25.05
CA ASP A 232 20.84 -8.04 24.38
C ASP A 232 19.93 -8.71 23.35
N ARG A 233 19.93 -8.17 22.14
CA ARG A 233 19.03 -8.59 21.04
C ARG A 233 19.22 -10.04 20.64
N SER A 234 20.43 -10.58 20.78
CA SER A 234 20.75 -11.98 20.50
C SER A 234 19.98 -13.00 21.35
N LYS A 235 19.44 -12.57 22.51
CA LYS A 235 18.62 -13.40 23.40
C LYS A 235 17.15 -13.35 23.05
N SER A 236 16.71 -12.40 22.23
CA SER A 236 15.36 -12.39 21.70
C SER A 236 15.25 -13.44 20.61
N VAL A 237 14.29 -14.36 20.72
CA VAL A 237 14.16 -15.49 19.79
C VAL A 237 12.73 -15.60 19.32
N LEU A 238 12.56 -15.56 17.99
CA LEU A 238 11.31 -15.89 17.31
C LEU A 238 11.41 -17.32 16.77
N SER A 239 10.39 -18.13 17.03
CA SER A 239 10.20 -19.45 16.43
C SER A 239 8.78 -19.53 15.86
N LEU A 240 8.66 -19.93 14.61
CA LEU A 240 7.40 -20.07 13.89
C LEU A 240 7.33 -21.45 13.23
N SER A 241 6.16 -22.05 13.23
CA SER A 241 5.85 -23.30 12.54
C SER A 241 4.45 -23.19 11.94
N ASN A 242 4.38 -23.13 10.62
CA ASN A 242 3.15 -23.21 9.85
C ASN A 242 3.20 -24.55 9.08
N LEU A 243 2.43 -25.52 9.56
CA LEU A 243 2.46 -26.91 9.14
C LEU A 243 1.19 -27.26 8.36
N SER A 244 1.17 -28.42 7.70
CA SER A 244 -0.03 -28.89 6.99
C SER A 244 -1.22 -29.21 7.91
N ASP A 245 -0.95 -29.46 9.19
CA ASP A 245 -1.97 -29.63 10.22
C ASP A 245 -1.97 -28.37 11.09
N ASP A 246 -2.91 -27.47 10.80
CA ASP A 246 -3.06 -26.19 11.48
C ASP A 246 -3.24 -26.34 13.00
N GLY A 247 -3.68 -27.51 13.49
CA GLY A 247 -3.76 -27.81 14.92
C GLY A 247 -2.40 -27.77 15.63
N HIS A 248 -1.31 -27.93 14.89
CA HIS A 248 0.07 -27.91 15.37
C HIS A 248 0.83 -26.62 15.03
N ASP A 249 0.15 -25.64 14.44
CA ASP A 249 0.75 -24.34 14.15
C ASP A 249 1.17 -23.61 15.42
N LYS A 250 2.25 -22.84 15.30
CA LYS A 250 2.85 -22.18 16.45
C LYS A 250 3.62 -20.94 16.06
N LEU A 251 3.44 -19.90 16.85
CA LEU A 251 4.36 -18.77 16.96
C LEU A 251 4.77 -18.62 18.43
N ALA A 252 6.08 -18.61 18.69
CA ALA A 252 6.62 -18.35 20.02
C ALA A 252 7.70 -17.27 19.94
N TRP A 253 7.58 -16.29 20.82
CA TRP A 253 8.55 -15.22 20.98
C TRP A 253 8.98 -15.09 22.43
N VAL A 254 10.28 -14.97 22.65
CA VAL A 254 10.85 -14.66 23.96
C VAL A 254 11.76 -13.45 23.83
N TRP A 255 11.63 -12.53 24.77
CA TRP A 255 12.36 -11.28 24.84
C TRP A 255 12.81 -11.05 26.30
N PRO A 256 13.95 -11.63 26.72
CA PRO A 256 14.23 -11.84 28.14
C PRO A 256 15.08 -10.74 28.82
N ARG A 257 15.53 -9.73 28.07
CA ARG A 257 16.47 -8.70 28.54
C ARG A 257 16.09 -7.32 27.99
N GLY A 258 15.01 -6.75 28.50
CA GLY A 258 14.54 -5.45 28.04
C GLY A 258 15.23 -4.25 28.64
N GLU A 259 15.06 -3.10 28.00
CA GLU A 259 15.27 -1.79 28.62
C GLU A 259 14.36 -1.58 29.85
N THR A 260 14.66 -0.55 30.65
CA THR A 260 13.86 -0.23 31.84
C THR A 260 12.40 0.00 31.44
N THR A 261 11.52 -0.82 32.01
CA THR A 261 10.08 -0.77 31.78
C THR A 261 9.37 -0.78 33.12
N THR A 262 8.59 0.25 33.40
CA THR A 262 7.77 0.36 34.62
C THR A 262 6.42 -0.33 34.44
N LEU A 263 5.74 -0.65 35.56
CA LEU A 263 4.40 -1.23 35.49
C LEU A 263 3.40 -0.31 34.77
N ALA A 264 3.46 1.00 35.05
CA ALA A 264 2.57 1.98 34.42
C ALA A 264 2.76 2.03 32.90
N GLN A 265 4.00 1.86 32.43
CA GLN A 265 4.30 1.78 31.00
C GLN A 265 3.68 0.53 30.34
N LEU A 266 3.36 -0.54 31.07
CA LEU A 266 2.64 -1.69 30.51
C LEU A 266 1.13 -1.41 30.27
N GLY A 267 0.64 -0.21 30.60
CA GLY A 267 -0.77 0.11 30.50
C GLY A 267 -1.65 -0.74 31.42
N ASN A 268 -2.93 -0.81 31.09
CA ASN A 268 -3.97 -1.52 31.83
C ASN A 268 -4.67 -2.57 30.96
N PRO A 269 -4.01 -3.73 30.72
CA PRO A 269 -4.61 -4.82 29.96
C PRO A 269 -5.78 -5.50 30.68
N LEU A 270 -6.05 -5.15 31.95
CA LEU A 270 -7.21 -5.67 32.68
C LEU A 270 -8.52 -5.01 32.22
N ALA A 271 -8.49 -3.87 31.53
CA ALA A 271 -9.70 -3.16 31.15
C ALA A 271 -9.61 -2.37 29.83
N THR A 272 -8.52 -1.64 29.57
CA THR A 272 -8.49 -0.63 28.50
C THR A 272 -7.52 -0.95 27.38
N ASP A 273 -6.40 -1.60 27.69
CA ASP A 273 -5.28 -1.71 26.75
C ASP A 273 -5.19 -3.10 26.12
N SER A 274 -5.77 -3.23 24.92
CA SER A 274 -5.66 -4.45 24.13
C SER A 274 -4.26 -4.55 23.51
N TYR A 275 -3.66 -5.73 23.56
CA TYR A 275 -2.33 -5.97 23.01
C TYR A 275 -2.42 -6.57 21.60
N ALA A 276 -1.57 -6.10 20.70
CA ALA A 276 -1.40 -6.64 19.36
C ALA A 276 0.04 -7.15 19.16
N LEU A 277 0.18 -8.37 18.67
CA LEU A 277 1.42 -8.93 18.15
C LEU A 277 1.46 -8.74 16.64
N CYS A 278 2.46 -8.03 16.14
CA CYS A 278 2.61 -7.65 14.74
C CYS A 278 3.95 -8.16 14.19
N LEU A 279 3.95 -8.89 13.09
CA LEU A 279 5.17 -9.25 12.34
C LEU A 279 5.17 -8.51 11.00
N TYR A 280 6.21 -7.75 10.75
CA TYR A 280 6.39 -6.99 9.52
C TYR A 280 7.55 -7.53 8.69
N ASP A 281 7.38 -7.51 7.38
CA ASP A 281 8.44 -7.59 6.39
C ASP A 281 8.99 -6.19 6.12
N LEU A 282 10.30 -6.02 6.28
CA LEU A 282 11.04 -4.79 5.99
C LEU A 282 12.00 -4.95 4.80
N SER A 283 11.87 -6.01 4.02
CA SER A 283 12.71 -6.27 2.84
C SER A 283 12.37 -5.37 1.65
N GLY A 284 11.14 -4.88 1.58
CA GLY A 284 10.65 -3.95 0.56
C GLY A 284 10.95 -2.48 0.85
N THR A 285 10.52 -1.61 -0.06
CA THR A 285 10.62 -0.13 0.10
C THR A 285 9.64 0.42 1.13
N ARG A 286 8.57 -0.31 1.43
CA ARG A 286 7.61 -0.03 2.51
C ARG A 286 7.42 -1.27 3.37
N PRO A 287 7.16 -1.13 4.68
CA PRO A 287 6.81 -2.26 5.53
C PRO A 287 5.55 -2.98 5.03
N ALA A 288 5.54 -4.30 5.09
CA ALA A 288 4.34 -5.10 4.85
C ALA A 288 3.97 -5.92 6.10
N LEU A 289 2.69 -5.95 6.47
CA LEU A 289 2.22 -6.73 7.61
C LEU A 289 2.09 -8.21 7.19
N LEU A 290 2.89 -9.09 7.79
CA LEU A 290 2.85 -10.53 7.52
C LEU A 290 1.94 -11.28 8.49
N PHE A 291 1.92 -10.88 9.76
CA PHE A 291 1.13 -11.54 10.79
C PHE A 291 0.60 -10.54 11.80
N ARG A 292 -0.64 -10.77 12.24
CA ARG A 292 -1.25 -10.07 13.37
C ARG A 292 -1.95 -11.05 14.29
N ALA A 293 -1.84 -10.85 15.60
CA ALA A 293 -2.72 -11.50 16.55
C ALA A 293 -3.04 -10.61 17.74
N MET A 294 -4.30 -10.66 18.19
CA MET A 294 -4.82 -9.82 19.26
C MET A 294 -4.98 -10.56 20.59
N ALA A 295 -4.71 -9.85 21.68
CA ALA A 295 -5.10 -10.20 23.04
C ALA A 295 -5.96 -9.05 23.60
N PRO A 296 -7.30 -9.17 23.53
CA PRO A 296 -8.22 -8.12 23.99
C PRO A 296 -8.02 -7.76 25.47
N ALA A 297 -8.25 -6.50 25.82
CA ALA A 297 -8.22 -6.05 27.21
C ALA A 297 -9.35 -6.70 28.02
N GLY A 298 -9.07 -7.02 29.28
CA GLY A 298 -10.04 -7.63 30.20
C GLY A 298 -10.51 -9.00 29.71
N GLY A 299 -11.84 -9.15 29.56
CA GLY A 299 -12.44 -10.36 29.00
C GLY A 299 -12.44 -11.59 29.93
N THR A 300 -13.17 -12.61 29.47
CA THR A 300 -13.25 -13.92 30.13
C THR A 300 -12.88 -15.01 29.12
N CYS A 301 -11.87 -15.80 29.45
CA CYS A 301 -11.34 -16.90 28.65
C CYS A 301 -11.55 -18.21 29.42
N ALA A 302 -12.26 -19.18 28.83
CA ALA A 302 -12.65 -20.42 29.50
C ALA A 302 -13.26 -20.21 30.91
N GLY A 303 -14.12 -19.21 31.07
CA GLY A 303 -14.81 -18.90 32.33
C GLY A 303 -13.96 -18.22 33.40
N ARG A 304 -12.74 -17.74 33.08
CA ARG A 304 -11.86 -16.99 33.99
C ARG A 304 -11.38 -15.71 33.33
N SER A 305 -10.97 -14.71 34.12
CA SER A 305 -10.34 -13.50 33.55
C SER A 305 -9.14 -13.89 32.68
N CYS A 306 -9.12 -13.40 31.43
CA CYS A 306 -8.02 -13.70 30.50
C CYS A 306 -6.70 -13.14 31.01
N TRP A 307 -6.75 -11.94 31.61
CA TRP A 307 -5.60 -11.25 32.18
C TRP A 307 -5.55 -11.38 33.71
N LYS A 308 -4.32 -11.48 34.23
CA LYS A 308 -4.03 -11.48 35.67
C LYS A 308 -2.84 -10.57 35.96
N ALA A 309 -2.99 -9.72 36.97
CA ALA A 309 -1.89 -8.91 37.52
C ALA A 309 -1.05 -9.69 38.53
N HIS A 310 0.25 -9.38 38.58
CA HIS A 310 1.23 -9.97 39.50
C HIS A 310 1.87 -8.89 40.39
N GLY A 311 1.02 -8.12 41.09
CA GLY A 311 1.47 -7.00 41.94
C GLY A 311 2.25 -5.97 41.13
N SER A 312 3.44 -5.59 41.61
CA SER A 312 4.36 -4.69 40.90
C SER A 312 5.15 -5.36 39.77
N GLY A 313 4.96 -6.66 39.54
CA GLY A 313 5.79 -7.48 38.64
C GLY A 313 5.32 -7.52 37.18
N GLY A 314 4.10 -7.09 36.88
CA GLY A 314 3.51 -7.07 35.53
C GLY A 314 2.22 -7.89 35.38
N PHE A 315 1.98 -8.43 34.18
CA PHE A 315 0.72 -9.07 33.80
C PHE A 315 0.94 -10.40 33.07
N SER A 316 -0.04 -11.29 33.15
CA SER A 316 -0.11 -12.49 32.31
C SER A 316 -1.45 -12.61 31.63
N TYR A 317 -1.44 -12.95 30.34
CA TYR A 317 -2.61 -13.38 29.58
C TYR A 317 -2.60 -14.89 29.45
N VAL A 318 -3.75 -15.54 29.67
CA VAL A 318 -3.96 -16.95 29.39
C VAL A 318 -5.33 -17.14 28.75
N ASP A 319 -5.33 -17.68 27.54
CA ASP A 319 -6.55 -18.04 26.83
C ASP A 319 -6.48 -19.49 26.32
N PRO A 320 -7.17 -20.42 26.99
CA PRO A 320 -7.29 -21.80 26.53
C PRO A 320 -8.07 -21.94 25.21
N ASP A 321 -9.02 -21.04 24.96
CA ASP A 321 -9.86 -21.04 23.76
C ASP A 321 -9.11 -20.48 22.54
N ARG A 322 -8.02 -19.74 22.80
CA ARG A 322 -7.08 -19.20 21.79
C ARG A 322 -7.78 -18.27 20.80
N THR A 323 -8.74 -17.50 21.29
CA THR A 323 -9.54 -16.54 20.52
C THR A 323 -9.08 -15.11 20.78
N PRO A 324 -9.20 -14.19 19.80
CA PRO A 324 -9.65 -14.45 18.44
C PRO A 324 -8.59 -15.09 17.54
N ASP A 325 -7.30 -14.86 17.83
CA ASP A 325 -6.22 -15.00 16.84
C ASP A 325 -5.13 -16.02 17.20
N GLY A 326 -5.43 -16.97 18.08
CA GLY A 326 -4.50 -18.06 18.42
C GLY A 326 -3.52 -17.76 19.56
N ILE A 327 -3.49 -16.55 20.12
CA ILE A 327 -2.64 -16.24 21.30
C ILE A 327 -3.15 -17.07 22.49
N ALA A 328 -2.31 -17.97 22.99
CA ALA A 328 -2.61 -18.77 24.17
C ALA A 328 -2.06 -18.14 25.45
N ARG A 329 -0.88 -17.50 25.37
CA ARG A 329 -0.20 -16.90 26.52
C ARG A 329 0.59 -15.66 26.17
N ILE A 330 0.53 -14.67 27.07
CA ILE A 330 1.45 -13.52 27.12
C ILE A 330 1.99 -13.40 28.54
N GLY A 331 3.30 -13.17 28.68
CA GLY A 331 3.91 -12.73 29.92
C GLY A 331 4.52 -11.35 29.74
N LEU A 332 4.11 -10.38 30.55
CA LEU A 332 4.65 -9.02 30.59
C LEU A 332 5.29 -8.80 31.96
N HIS A 333 6.59 -8.54 31.99
CA HIS A 333 7.30 -8.29 33.23
C HIS A 333 7.99 -6.93 33.21
N ALA A 334 7.60 -6.06 34.14
CA ALA A 334 8.26 -4.79 34.39
C ALA A 334 9.58 -5.01 35.14
N GLY A 335 10.54 -4.11 34.95
CA GLY A 335 11.82 -4.15 35.64
C GLY A 335 12.84 -3.15 35.09
N PRO A 336 13.97 -2.96 35.79
CA PRO A 336 15.08 -2.17 35.28
C PRO A 336 15.72 -2.82 34.03
N ALA A 337 16.64 -2.11 33.37
CA ALA A 337 17.39 -2.61 32.23
C ALA A 337 17.98 -4.02 32.47
N GLY A 338 17.78 -4.92 31.50
CA GLY A 338 18.12 -6.34 31.55
C GLY A 338 17.17 -7.22 32.37
N LYS A 339 16.15 -6.65 33.03
CA LYS A 339 15.18 -7.38 33.86
C LYS A 339 13.75 -7.32 33.35
N ALA A 340 13.38 -6.34 32.53
CA ALA A 340 12.10 -6.37 31.82
C ALA A 340 12.06 -7.56 30.85
N ARG A 341 10.90 -8.22 30.74
CA ARG A 341 10.74 -9.43 29.91
C ARG A 341 9.38 -9.48 29.24
N VAL A 342 9.37 -10.01 28.04
CA VAL A 342 8.17 -10.35 27.31
C VAL A 342 8.26 -11.79 26.80
N SER A 343 7.14 -12.50 26.86
CA SER A 343 6.98 -13.77 26.16
C SER A 343 5.60 -13.85 25.54
N VAL A 344 5.52 -14.41 24.34
CA VAL A 344 4.26 -14.68 23.65
C VAL A 344 4.29 -16.11 23.14
N THR A 345 3.18 -16.82 23.33
CA THR A 345 2.95 -18.13 22.71
C THR A 345 1.56 -18.12 22.09
N ALA A 346 1.53 -18.28 20.78
CA ALA A 346 0.33 -18.44 19.99
C ALA A 346 0.38 -19.83 19.33
N ILE A 347 -0.72 -20.58 19.38
CA ILE A 347 -0.76 -21.98 18.94
C ILE A 347 -2.12 -22.37 18.35
N GLY A 348 -2.09 -23.38 17.48
CA GLY A 348 -3.26 -24.05 16.94
C GLY A 348 -3.90 -23.32 15.76
N SER A 349 -5.04 -23.84 15.34
CA SER A 349 -5.64 -23.50 14.04
C SER A 349 -6.13 -22.07 13.90
N HIS A 350 -6.41 -21.37 15.01
CA HIS A 350 -6.77 -19.95 14.97
C HIS A 350 -5.62 -19.04 14.53
N LEU A 351 -4.42 -19.57 14.33
CA LEU A 351 -3.32 -18.86 13.69
C LEU A 351 -3.47 -18.77 12.18
N SER A 352 -4.20 -19.68 11.56
CA SER A 352 -4.25 -19.89 10.11
C SER A 352 -5.64 -19.61 9.55
N GLY A 353 -5.77 -19.53 8.21
CA GLY A 353 -7.07 -19.34 7.54
C GLY A 353 -7.74 -17.98 7.77
N ARG A 354 -6.99 -16.94 8.16
CA ARG A 354 -7.50 -15.58 8.42
C ARG A 354 -6.59 -14.50 7.80
N PRO A 355 -7.13 -13.29 7.54
CA PRO A 355 -6.30 -12.15 7.13
C PRO A 355 -5.17 -11.91 8.13
N PHE A 356 -3.94 -11.77 7.62
CA PHE A 356 -2.72 -11.66 8.44
C PHE A 356 -2.54 -12.84 9.42
N GLY A 357 -2.98 -14.04 9.01
CA GLY A 357 -2.68 -15.31 9.66
C GLY A 357 -1.21 -15.71 9.52
N LEU A 358 -0.84 -16.86 10.08
CA LEU A 358 0.55 -17.30 10.20
C LEU A 358 1.20 -17.44 8.82
N PRO A 359 2.30 -16.73 8.52
CA PRO A 359 2.93 -16.83 7.21
C PRO A 359 3.68 -18.15 7.07
N SER A 360 3.63 -18.74 5.87
CA SER A 360 4.42 -19.91 5.53
C SER A 360 5.87 -19.51 5.23
N PRO A 361 6.88 -20.16 5.83
CA PRO A 361 8.26 -20.02 5.40
C PRO A 361 8.42 -20.41 3.90
N ALA A 362 9.41 -19.89 3.16
CA ALA A 362 10.51 -19.04 3.61
C ALA A 362 10.08 -17.57 3.78
N LEU A 363 10.32 -17.02 4.98
CA LEU A 363 9.97 -15.63 5.29
C LEU A 363 10.99 -14.65 4.69
N PRO A 364 10.54 -13.47 4.22
CA PRO A 364 11.44 -12.40 3.77
C PRO A 364 12.22 -11.81 4.95
N LEU A 365 13.36 -11.16 4.68
CA LEU A 365 14.21 -10.55 5.68
C LEU A 365 14.70 -9.18 5.18
N PRO A 366 14.80 -8.16 6.06
CA PRO A 366 14.61 -8.21 7.52
C PRO A 366 13.16 -8.35 7.97
N LEU A 367 12.95 -9.00 9.11
CA LEU A 367 11.66 -9.02 9.82
C LEU A 367 11.71 -8.13 11.05
N LEU A 368 10.58 -7.51 11.38
CA LEU A 368 10.38 -6.80 12.64
C LEU A 368 9.17 -7.37 13.36
N LEU A 369 9.38 -7.88 14.58
CA LEU A 369 8.30 -8.34 15.45
C LEU A 369 8.06 -7.32 16.55
N GLN A 370 6.80 -6.92 16.75
CA GLN A 370 6.38 -5.99 17.78
C GLN A 370 5.25 -6.55 18.61
N LEU A 371 5.27 -6.33 19.92
CA LEU A 371 4.12 -6.51 20.81
C LEU A 371 3.87 -5.20 21.55
N GLY A 372 2.65 -4.69 21.50
CA GLY A 372 2.28 -3.55 22.33
C GLY A 372 0.79 -3.26 22.28
N ALA A 373 0.32 -2.46 23.24
CA ALA A 373 -0.98 -1.81 23.14
C ALA A 373 -0.82 -0.44 22.47
N GLU A 374 -1.91 0.12 21.96
CA GLU A 374 -1.92 1.40 21.23
C GLU A 374 -1.36 2.56 22.07
N HIS A 375 -1.71 2.62 23.35
CA HIS A 375 -1.35 3.69 24.29
C HIS A 375 -0.37 3.26 25.40
N ALA A 376 0.28 2.11 25.25
CA ALA A 376 1.22 1.57 26.23
C ALA A 376 2.60 1.29 25.62
N ALA A 377 3.53 0.84 26.45
CA ALA A 377 4.83 0.34 26.03
C ALA A 377 4.65 -0.75 24.97
N CYS A 378 5.51 -0.64 23.97
CA CYS A 378 5.67 -1.61 22.92
C CYS A 378 7.09 -2.18 23.01
N PHE A 379 7.25 -3.43 22.60
CA PHE A 379 8.49 -4.17 22.62
C PHE A 379 8.78 -4.68 21.23
N GLU A 380 10.04 -4.64 20.79
CA GLU A 380 10.38 -5.13 19.47
C GLU A 380 11.68 -5.93 19.38
N THR A 381 11.81 -6.63 18.27
CA THR A 381 13.07 -7.23 17.82
C THR A 381 13.10 -7.31 16.31
N THR A 382 14.22 -6.86 15.73
CA THR A 382 14.53 -7.05 14.31
C THR A 382 15.32 -8.34 14.12
N TYR A 383 14.96 -9.10 13.08
CA TYR A 383 15.62 -10.32 12.66
C TYR A 383 16.17 -10.14 11.24
N VAL A 384 17.48 -10.22 11.09
CA VAL A 384 18.19 -10.15 9.80
C VAL A 384 18.83 -11.50 9.47
N GLY A 385 19.30 -11.67 8.23
CA GLY A 385 19.88 -12.93 7.73
C GLY A 385 20.91 -13.58 8.65
N THR A 386 21.81 -12.81 9.27
CA THR A 386 22.85 -13.34 10.17
C THR A 386 22.32 -13.93 11.47
N GLY A 387 21.10 -13.57 11.89
CA GLY A 387 20.43 -14.10 13.08
C GLY A 387 19.56 -15.33 12.81
N VAL A 388 19.35 -15.70 11.54
CA VAL A 388 18.45 -16.79 11.15
C VAL A 388 19.12 -18.15 11.38
N LEU A 389 18.45 -18.99 12.18
CA LEU A 389 18.86 -20.36 12.48
C LEU A 389 18.14 -21.38 11.59
N ARG A 390 16.94 -21.05 11.11
CA ARG A 390 16.14 -21.85 10.18
C ARG A 390 15.14 -20.95 9.46
N ASN A 391 15.00 -21.10 8.15
CA ASN A 391 13.96 -20.48 7.35
C ASN A 391 13.64 -21.42 6.18
N ASP A 392 12.88 -22.48 6.47
CA ASP A 392 12.75 -23.63 5.58
C ASP A 392 11.29 -23.82 5.13
N PRO A 393 10.99 -23.61 3.83
CA PRO A 393 9.64 -23.77 3.30
C PRO A 393 9.16 -25.22 3.31
N THR A 394 10.07 -26.19 3.24
CA THR A 394 9.69 -27.61 3.15
C THR A 394 9.19 -28.15 4.49
N SER A 395 9.84 -27.76 5.60
CA SER A 395 9.38 -28.13 6.93
C SER A 395 8.36 -27.15 7.52
N GLY A 396 8.08 -26.03 6.84
CA GLY A 396 7.19 -24.98 7.34
C GLY A 396 7.70 -24.29 8.60
N ARG A 397 9.02 -24.31 8.84
CA ARG A 397 9.63 -23.85 10.11
C ARG A 397 10.57 -22.68 9.92
N PHE A 398 10.42 -21.70 10.80
CA PHE A 398 11.30 -20.55 10.92
C PHE A 398 11.82 -20.41 12.36
N ARG A 399 13.09 -20.02 12.51
CA ARG A 399 13.67 -19.68 13.81
C ARG A 399 14.82 -18.69 13.63
N ALA A 400 14.81 -17.61 14.40
CA ALA A 400 15.85 -16.60 14.37
C ALA A 400 16.12 -15.99 15.75
N ARG A 401 17.35 -15.49 15.93
CA ARG A 401 17.75 -14.63 17.05
C ARG A 401 17.79 -13.19 16.59
N GLY A 402 17.46 -12.26 17.48
CA GLY A 402 17.50 -10.83 17.19
C GLY A 402 18.92 -10.34 16.89
N ASN A 403 19.01 -9.26 16.12
CA ASN A 403 20.27 -8.58 15.79
C ASN A 403 20.33 -7.16 16.36
#